data_AF-A0AA35IS08-F1
#
_entry.id   AF-A0AA35IS08-F1
#
_cell.length_a   1.000
_cell.length_b   1.000
_cell.length_c   1.000
_cell.angle_alpha   90.00
_cell.angle_beta   90.00
_cell.angle_gamma   90.00
#
_symmetry.space_group_name_H-M   'P 1'
#
loop_
_entity.id
_entity.type
_entity.pdbx_description
1 polymer ?
#
loop_
_entity_poly.entity_id
_entity_poly.type
_entity_poly.pdbx_seq_one_letter_code
_entity_poly.pdbx_strand_id
1 'polypeptide(L)'
;MAFKLWALDEETIYEHVFERYMQLEAQSGKLPQDLGIQDRSRGVLEVAIEPFGLESSRRKKRVRRRNKAGAVEEVRNIALDSYHVSVEQSISSLHSSRDNGNSTTGYVVWSTTPFFISWLLYSASATPFRLGTQVEVVHGSSCEQHMLELPKLINLTGTDFSKRGILELGAGISGILPVILGNFVDVYVSTDQRGILTKLKHNIIENLSQLTRKQCVSRTLRLELPTLEPADDATTTITESLSKATLKLEVADLDWEKMNLQDEKTHSLHPELSLIGETCTSVYVVAMDVIYNEYLIDPFLKTLVQLKHWFQGIYKLEFYVLVGIHLRSQEVTTLFLERAIIEYNLTVYDIIDQTLQESRFNFYLIT
;
A
#
# COMPACT_ATOMS: atom_id res chain seq x y z
N MET A 1 10.24 -15.28 -10.86
CA MET A 1 8.96 -16.02 -10.84
C MET A 1 7.95 -15.19 -10.08
N ALA A 2 6.65 -15.33 -10.34
CA ALA A 2 5.60 -14.70 -9.52
C ALA A 2 5.69 -15.21 -8.07
N PHE A 3 5.22 -14.42 -7.11
CA PHE A 3 5.10 -14.89 -5.73
C PHE A 3 4.10 -16.05 -5.63
N LYS A 4 4.21 -16.84 -4.55
CA LYS A 4 3.21 -17.84 -4.15
C LYS A 4 2.50 -17.39 -2.88
N LEU A 5 1.39 -18.04 -2.55
CA LEU A 5 0.67 -17.81 -1.31
C LEU A 5 0.76 -19.05 -0.42
N TRP A 6 1.21 -18.91 0.82
CA TRP A 6 1.08 -19.98 1.80
C TRP A 6 -0.14 -19.72 2.66
N ALA A 7 -1.15 -20.58 2.52
CA ALA A 7 -2.33 -20.53 3.37
C ALA A 7 -1.95 -20.92 4.80
N LEU A 8 -2.19 -20.00 5.74
CA LEU A 8 -1.90 -20.19 7.15
C LEU A 8 -3.16 -20.65 7.89
N ASP A 9 -2.97 -21.58 8.80
CA ASP A 9 -3.98 -22.17 9.68
C ASP A 9 -3.42 -22.34 11.10
N GLU A 10 -4.25 -22.82 12.02
CA GLU A 10 -3.88 -23.03 13.42
C GLU A 10 -2.62 -23.90 13.60
N GLU A 11 -2.37 -24.84 12.69
CA GLU A 11 -1.25 -25.77 12.75
C GLU A 11 0.06 -25.17 12.20
N THR A 12 -0.04 -24.26 11.22
CA THR A 12 1.10 -23.71 10.48
C THR A 12 1.59 -22.35 10.96
N ILE A 13 0.83 -21.63 11.81
CA ILE A 13 1.23 -20.29 12.33
C ILE A 13 2.63 -20.31 12.93
N TYR A 14 2.89 -21.23 13.87
CA TYR A 14 4.16 -21.26 14.60
C TYR A 14 5.32 -21.68 13.71
N GLU A 15 5.10 -22.61 12.77
CA GLU A 15 6.08 -23.02 11.77
C GLU A 15 6.47 -21.82 10.90
N HIS A 16 5.48 -21.16 10.30
CA HIS A 16 5.68 -19.97 9.47
C HIS A 16 6.46 -18.87 10.20
N VAL A 17 6.01 -18.51 11.41
CA VAL A 17 6.67 -17.47 12.20
C VAL A 17 8.11 -17.88 12.52
N PHE A 18 8.33 -19.12 12.96
CA PHE A 18 9.68 -19.61 13.26
C PHE A 18 10.59 -19.56 12.03
N GLU A 19 10.12 -20.03 10.87
CA GLU A 19 10.89 -20.01 9.63
C GLU A 19 11.25 -18.58 9.20
N ARG A 20 10.29 -17.66 9.26
CA ARG A 20 10.55 -16.25 8.90
C ARG A 20 11.56 -15.58 9.81
N TYR A 21 11.49 -15.82 11.12
CA TYR A 21 12.47 -15.26 12.06
C TYR A 21 13.84 -15.94 11.96
N MET A 22 13.91 -17.24 11.64
CA MET A 22 15.19 -17.89 11.30
C MET A 22 15.81 -17.31 10.03
N GLN A 23 15.03 -17.08 8.98
CA GLN A 23 15.50 -16.48 7.73
C GLN A 23 16.01 -15.04 7.96
N LEU A 24 15.31 -14.28 8.80
CA LEU A 24 15.73 -12.94 9.22
C LEU A 24 17.08 -12.99 9.96
N GLU A 25 17.23 -13.91 10.93
CA GLU A 25 18.45 -14.07 11.71
C GLU A 25 19.64 -14.50 10.84
N ALA A 26 19.41 -15.40 9.87
CA ALA A 26 20.42 -15.80 8.90
C ALA A 26 20.95 -14.64 8.03
N GLN A 27 20.22 -13.52 7.97
CA GLN A 27 20.55 -12.33 7.21
C GLN A 27 20.92 -11.13 8.09
N SER A 28 21.00 -11.31 9.41
CA SER A 28 21.27 -10.26 10.40
C SER A 28 22.56 -9.47 10.12
N GLY A 29 23.56 -10.09 9.48
CA GLY A 29 24.82 -9.46 9.09
C GLY A 29 24.76 -8.62 7.80
N LYS A 30 23.70 -8.75 6.99
CA LYS A 30 23.48 -7.97 5.76
C LYS A 30 22.41 -6.89 5.92
N LEU A 31 21.47 -7.10 6.83
CA LEU A 31 20.33 -6.23 7.03
C LEU A 31 20.61 -5.17 8.12
N PRO A 32 20.10 -3.94 7.96
CA PRO A 32 20.18 -2.93 9.02
C PRO A 32 19.48 -3.40 10.30
N GLN A 33 20.10 -3.17 11.45
CA GLN A 33 19.55 -3.46 12.78
C GLN A 33 18.88 -2.22 13.36
N ASP A 34 17.90 -1.66 12.65
CA ASP A 34 17.15 -0.46 13.05
C ASP A 34 15.69 -0.78 13.42
N LEU A 35 14.91 0.26 13.75
CA LEU A 35 13.48 0.13 14.05
C LEU A 35 12.60 0.20 12.78
N GLY A 36 13.17 0.36 11.59
CA GLY A 36 12.40 0.54 10.34
C GLY A 36 11.95 1.98 10.07
N ILE A 37 12.46 2.99 10.78
CA ILE A 37 12.23 4.40 10.44
C ILE A 37 13.20 4.81 9.34
N GLN A 38 12.71 5.36 8.23
CA GLN A 38 13.51 5.69 7.05
C GLN A 38 14.62 6.74 7.35
N ASP A 39 14.31 7.79 8.12
CA ASP A 39 15.29 8.74 8.66
C ASP A 39 14.75 9.37 9.95
N ARG A 40 15.52 9.31 11.04
CA ARG A 40 15.12 9.82 12.37
C ARG A 40 15.60 11.24 12.64
N SER A 41 16.47 11.77 11.80
CA SER A 41 17.18 13.03 12.03
C SER A 41 16.59 14.18 11.23
N ARG A 42 16.00 13.89 10.07
CA ARG A 42 15.52 14.91 9.14
C ARG A 42 14.03 15.19 9.33
N GLY A 43 13.70 16.47 9.47
CA GLY A 43 12.33 16.95 9.42
C GLY A 43 11.72 16.90 8.01
N VAL A 44 12.53 16.90 6.95
CA VAL A 44 12.07 16.71 5.56
C VAL A 44 12.88 15.59 4.94
N LEU A 45 12.19 14.63 4.33
CA LEU A 45 12.76 13.43 3.75
C LEU A 45 12.42 13.36 2.26
N GLU A 46 13.45 13.28 1.43
CA GLU A 46 13.32 12.99 0.01
C GLU A 46 13.38 11.48 -0.23
N VAL A 47 12.32 10.91 -0.77
CA VAL A 47 12.21 9.48 -1.09
C VAL A 47 12.12 9.31 -2.60
N ALA A 48 13.05 8.54 -3.17
CA ALA A 48 13.03 8.16 -4.57
C ALA A 48 12.56 6.72 -4.72
N ILE A 49 11.58 6.49 -5.60
CA ILE A 49 11.06 5.18 -5.97
C ILE A 49 11.38 5.00 -7.46
N GLU A 50 12.43 4.25 -7.76
CA GLU A 50 12.97 4.08 -9.11
C GLU A 50 13.06 2.59 -9.49
N PRO A 51 12.88 2.23 -10.77
CA PRO A 51 13.08 0.87 -11.24
C PRO A 51 14.47 0.31 -10.91
N PHE A 52 14.53 -0.98 -10.54
CA PHE A 52 15.77 -1.67 -10.21
C PHE A 52 16.82 -1.51 -11.33
N GLY A 53 18.02 -1.04 -10.98
CA GLY A 53 19.16 -0.89 -11.90
C GLY A 53 19.49 0.54 -12.33
N LEU A 54 18.62 1.53 -12.12
CA LEU A 54 18.87 2.94 -12.45
C LEU A 54 19.89 3.61 -11.51
N GLU A 55 19.95 3.25 -10.23
CA GLU A 55 20.96 3.77 -9.29
C GLU A 55 22.40 3.47 -9.73
N SER A 56 22.62 2.29 -10.32
CA SER A 56 23.93 1.89 -10.85
C SER A 56 24.37 2.77 -12.03
N SER A 57 23.42 3.38 -12.74
CA SER A 57 23.67 4.24 -13.90
C SER A 57 24.04 5.67 -13.51
N ARG A 58 23.57 6.20 -12.37
CA ARG A 58 24.01 7.52 -11.85
C ARG A 58 25.44 7.46 -11.30
N ARG A 59 25.85 6.38 -10.62
CA ARG A 59 27.26 6.17 -10.21
C ARG A 59 28.20 5.85 -11.39
N LYS A 60 27.72 5.13 -12.42
CA LYS A 60 28.53 4.79 -13.60
C LYS A 60 28.54 5.85 -14.71
N LYS A 61 27.63 6.84 -14.72
CA LYS A 61 27.65 7.92 -15.73
C LYS A 61 28.90 8.82 -15.68
N ARG A 62 29.72 8.71 -14.63
CA ARG A 62 31.03 9.37 -14.56
C ARG A 62 32.17 8.57 -15.21
N VAL A 63 31.98 7.30 -15.55
CA VAL A 63 33.04 6.43 -16.10
C VAL A 63 32.44 5.45 -17.11
N ARG A 64 32.84 5.62 -18.39
CA ARG A 64 32.59 4.77 -19.58
C ARG A 64 31.38 5.11 -20.47
N ARG A 65 31.63 6.02 -21.40
CA ARG A 65 31.29 5.83 -22.82
C ARG A 65 32.04 4.61 -23.36
N ARG A 66 31.36 3.49 -23.59
CA ARG A 66 31.52 2.57 -24.76
C ARG A 66 30.78 1.25 -24.52
N ASN A 67 29.86 0.98 -25.44
CA ASN A 67 29.43 -0.31 -25.99
C ASN A 67 29.30 -1.52 -25.04
N LYS A 68 28.06 -1.99 -24.84
CA LYS A 68 27.65 -3.30 -25.37
C LYS A 68 26.14 -3.50 -25.22
N ALA A 69 25.50 -3.80 -26.34
CA ALA A 69 24.18 -4.41 -26.40
C ALA A 69 24.27 -5.85 -25.87
N GLY A 70 23.25 -6.28 -25.11
CA GLY A 70 23.16 -7.62 -24.53
C GLY A 70 21.86 -7.80 -23.76
N ALA A 71 20.82 -8.15 -24.50
CA ALA A 71 19.58 -8.86 -24.17
C ALA A 71 19.10 -8.94 -22.70
N VAL A 72 17.99 -8.25 -22.42
CA VAL A 72 16.89 -8.75 -21.59
C VAL A 72 15.59 -8.49 -22.36
N GLU A 73 15.14 -9.49 -23.12
CA GLU A 73 13.75 -9.68 -23.55
C GLU A 73 13.09 -10.51 -22.42
N GLU A 74 11.91 -10.25 -21.85
CA GLU A 74 10.70 -9.56 -22.29
C GLU A 74 9.96 -8.94 -21.08
N VAL A 75 9.72 -7.62 -21.08
CA VAL A 75 8.48 -6.96 -20.62
C VAL A 75 8.36 -5.69 -21.49
N ARG A 76 8.11 -5.87 -22.78
CA ARG A 76 8.00 -4.74 -23.73
C ARG A 76 6.62 -4.08 -23.58
N ASN A 77 6.63 -2.81 -23.17
CA ASN A 77 5.60 -1.76 -23.35
C ASN A 77 4.86 -1.21 -22.13
N ILE A 78 5.30 -1.46 -20.89
CA ILE A 78 4.87 -0.62 -19.76
C ILE A 78 6.06 0.27 -19.40
N ALA A 79 6.00 1.56 -19.78
CA ALA A 79 6.93 2.54 -19.23
C ALA A 79 6.76 2.54 -17.71
N LEU A 80 7.81 2.12 -16.98
CA LEU A 80 7.83 2.14 -15.53
C LEU A 80 8.18 3.55 -15.09
N ASP A 81 7.22 4.24 -14.51
CA ASP A 81 7.40 5.59 -13.98
C ASP A 81 8.39 5.56 -12.81
N SER A 82 9.12 6.65 -12.63
CA SER A 82 9.95 6.91 -11.45
C SER A 82 9.30 8.03 -10.65
N TYR A 83 9.34 7.91 -9.33
CA TYR A 83 8.70 8.87 -8.43
C TYR A 83 9.70 9.46 -7.46
N HIS A 84 9.51 10.74 -7.16
CA HIS A 84 10.28 11.49 -6.18
C HIS A 84 9.30 12.23 -5.27
N VAL A 85 9.30 11.88 -3.99
CA VAL A 85 8.40 12.50 -3.01
C VAL A 85 9.20 13.19 -1.92
N SER A 86 8.75 14.38 -1.53
CA SER A 86 9.27 15.13 -0.39
C SER A 86 8.27 15.03 0.75
N VAL A 87 8.68 14.42 1.86
CA VAL A 87 7.80 14.15 3.01
C VAL A 87 8.30 14.92 4.22
N GLU A 88 7.47 15.81 4.75
CA GLU A 88 7.77 16.49 6.01
C GLU A 88 7.35 15.61 7.20
N GLN A 89 8.32 15.23 8.02
CA GLN A 89 8.19 14.42 9.23
C GLN A 89 7.99 15.26 10.49
N SER A 90 7.34 14.67 11.50
CA SER A 90 7.13 15.30 12.81
C SER A 90 7.89 14.54 13.89
N ILE A 91 9.24 14.57 13.85
CA ILE A 91 10.11 13.84 14.77
C ILE A 91 9.83 14.17 16.25
N SER A 92 9.55 15.43 16.56
CA SER A 92 9.21 15.85 17.93
C SER A 92 7.93 15.20 18.44
N SER A 93 6.94 15.01 17.56
CA SER A 93 5.64 14.40 17.91
C SER A 93 5.73 12.89 18.07
N LEU A 94 6.75 12.23 17.49
CA LEU A 94 7.01 10.81 17.74
C LEU A 94 7.34 10.53 19.21
N HIS A 95 8.03 11.46 19.87
CA HIS A 95 8.48 11.30 21.27
C HIS A 95 7.62 12.08 22.28
N SER A 96 6.59 12.79 21.83
CA SER A 96 5.78 13.66 22.69
C SER A 96 4.55 12.95 23.22
N SER A 97 4.62 12.48 24.47
CA SER A 97 3.47 11.89 25.19
C SER A 97 2.28 12.85 25.31
N ARG A 98 2.52 14.17 25.25
CA ARG A 98 1.48 15.20 25.27
C ARG A 98 0.72 15.27 23.94
N ASP A 99 1.42 15.14 22.82
CA ASP A 99 0.85 15.39 21.50
C ASP A 99 0.30 14.09 20.86
N ASN A 100 0.77 12.91 21.28
CA ASN A 100 0.35 11.63 20.73
C ASN A 100 -0.33 10.67 21.72
N GLY A 101 -0.34 10.95 23.03
CA GLY A 101 -0.89 10.04 24.04
C GLY A 101 -0.31 8.61 24.01
N ASN A 102 0.84 8.41 23.36
CA ASN A 102 1.42 7.14 22.91
C ASN A 102 0.50 6.27 22.04
N SER A 103 -0.54 6.83 21.42
CA SER A 103 -1.54 6.09 20.64
C SER A 103 -1.19 5.90 19.16
N THR A 104 -0.20 6.63 18.64
CA THR A 104 0.22 6.50 17.24
C THR A 104 1.69 6.85 17.05
N THR A 105 2.33 6.09 16.17
CA THR A 105 3.71 6.33 15.71
C THR A 105 3.76 6.89 14.28
N GLY A 106 2.60 7.25 13.71
CA GLY A 106 2.42 7.70 12.34
C GLY A 106 3.05 9.06 11.99
N TYR A 107 4.01 9.56 12.76
CA TYR A 107 4.68 10.86 12.58
C TYR A 107 5.98 10.79 11.76
N VAL A 108 6.31 9.62 11.23
CA VAL A 108 7.53 9.36 10.45
C VAL A 108 7.24 8.45 9.28
N VAL A 109 8.17 8.39 8.33
CA VAL A 109 8.12 7.44 7.22
C VAL A 109 8.72 6.11 7.67
N TRP A 110 7.89 5.07 7.68
CA TRP A 110 8.31 3.69 7.88
C TRP A 110 8.87 3.11 6.58
N SER A 111 9.95 2.34 6.66
CA SER A 111 10.65 1.76 5.51
C SER A 111 9.82 0.70 4.76
N THR A 112 8.80 0.14 5.41
CA THR A 112 7.83 -0.79 4.80
C THR A 112 7.13 -0.15 3.61
N THR A 113 6.73 1.12 3.69
CA THR A 113 6.00 1.83 2.63
C THR A 113 6.81 1.99 1.33
N PRO A 114 8.01 2.62 1.33
CA PRO A 114 8.80 2.75 0.11
C PRO A 114 9.28 1.38 -0.42
N PHE A 115 9.55 0.41 0.47
CA PHE A 115 9.87 -0.94 0.05
C PHE A 115 8.69 -1.61 -0.66
N PHE A 116 7.48 -1.56 -0.09
CA PHE A 116 6.27 -2.12 -0.67
C PHE A 116 5.99 -1.55 -2.07
N ILE A 117 6.06 -0.22 -2.24
CA ILE A 117 5.81 0.41 -3.54
C ILE A 117 6.86 -0.03 -4.56
N SER A 118 8.14 -0.04 -4.17
CA SER A 118 9.23 -0.48 -5.06
C SER A 118 9.06 -1.94 -5.48
N TRP A 119 8.73 -2.81 -4.52
CA TRP A 119 8.43 -4.21 -4.78
C TRP A 119 7.23 -4.38 -5.71
N LEU A 120 6.11 -3.72 -5.40
CA LEU A 120 4.87 -3.80 -6.18
C LEU A 120 5.08 -3.34 -7.63
N LEU A 121 5.73 -2.18 -7.83
CA LEU A 121 5.86 -1.59 -9.17
C LEU A 121 6.94 -2.28 -10.01
N TYR A 122 8.05 -2.68 -9.41
CA TYR A 122 9.25 -3.04 -10.16
C TYR A 122 9.68 -4.50 -10.00
N SER A 123 9.22 -5.21 -8.96
CA SER A 123 9.57 -6.62 -8.81
C SER A 123 8.80 -7.47 -9.82
N ALA A 124 9.50 -8.37 -10.51
CA ALA A 124 8.86 -9.37 -11.35
C ALA A 124 7.97 -10.33 -10.55
N SER A 125 8.23 -10.52 -9.25
CA SER A 125 7.42 -11.40 -8.42
C SER A 125 6.05 -10.83 -8.08
N ALA A 126 5.94 -9.50 -7.95
CA ALA A 126 4.67 -8.79 -7.69
C ALA A 126 3.74 -8.69 -8.92
N THR A 127 4.05 -9.41 -10.01
CA THR A 127 3.23 -9.42 -11.23
C THR A 127 1.76 -9.80 -11.00
N PRO A 128 1.38 -10.73 -10.10
CA PRO A 128 -0.02 -11.03 -9.85
C PRO A 128 -0.87 -9.79 -9.49
N PHE A 129 -0.34 -8.90 -8.64
CA PHE A 129 -1.02 -7.65 -8.27
C PHE A 129 -1.14 -6.63 -9.41
N ARG A 130 -0.36 -6.78 -10.48
CA ARG A 130 -0.33 -5.85 -11.63
C ARG A 130 -1.11 -6.36 -12.83
N LEU A 131 -1.05 -7.66 -13.09
CA LEU A 131 -1.61 -8.27 -14.28
C LEU A 131 -2.86 -9.10 -14.02
N GLY A 132 -3.17 -9.45 -12.76
CA GLY A 132 -4.35 -10.21 -12.38
C GLY A 132 -4.22 -11.63 -12.90
N THR A 133 -3.82 -12.54 -12.03
CA THR A 133 -3.51 -13.92 -12.43
C THR A 133 -3.93 -14.88 -11.34
N GLN A 134 -4.04 -16.15 -11.72
CA GLN A 134 -4.05 -17.22 -10.75
C GLN A 134 -2.69 -17.28 -10.04
N VAL A 135 -2.73 -17.35 -8.72
CA VAL A 135 -1.54 -17.50 -7.86
C VAL A 135 -1.58 -18.87 -7.22
N GLU A 136 -0.45 -19.57 -7.26
CA GLU A 136 -0.29 -20.86 -6.60
C GLU A 136 -0.40 -20.69 -5.09
N VAL A 137 -1.32 -21.46 -4.50
CA VAL A 137 -1.51 -21.58 -3.06
C VAL A 137 -0.84 -22.87 -2.61
N VAL A 138 0.07 -22.76 -1.65
CA VAL A 138 0.72 -23.88 -0.99
C VAL A 138 0.07 -24.09 0.38
N HIS A 139 -0.20 -25.36 0.69
CA HIS A 139 -0.70 -25.83 2.00
C HIS A 139 0.32 -26.83 2.55
N GLY A 140 1.19 -26.39 3.45
CA GLY A 140 2.23 -27.21 4.04
C GLY A 140 2.99 -28.02 2.99
N SER A 141 3.06 -29.35 3.19
CA SER A 141 3.73 -30.30 2.28
C SER A 141 2.78 -31.00 1.28
N SER A 142 1.54 -30.54 1.14
CA SER A 142 0.58 -31.16 0.23
C SER A 142 0.90 -30.88 -1.25
N CYS A 143 0.71 -31.90 -2.10
CA CYS A 143 1.02 -31.85 -3.53
C CYS A 143 -0.12 -31.28 -4.40
N GLU A 144 -1.24 -30.85 -3.80
CA GLU A 144 -2.39 -30.36 -4.54
C GLU A 144 -2.18 -28.89 -4.94
N GLN A 145 -1.99 -28.64 -6.24
CA GLN A 145 -1.86 -27.31 -6.81
C GLN A 145 -3.19 -26.55 -6.73
N HIS A 146 -3.44 -25.91 -5.59
CA HIS A 146 -4.54 -24.96 -5.43
C HIS A 146 -4.14 -23.63 -6.06
N MET A 147 -5.07 -23.01 -6.79
CA MET A 147 -4.86 -21.71 -7.41
C MET A 147 -5.90 -20.72 -6.88
N LEU A 148 -5.45 -19.55 -6.44
CA LEU A 148 -6.31 -18.43 -6.06
C LEU A 148 -6.37 -17.43 -7.20
N GLU A 149 -7.57 -17.10 -7.67
CA GLU A 149 -7.78 -15.95 -8.55
C GLU A 149 -7.57 -14.66 -7.76
N LEU A 150 -6.55 -13.89 -8.14
CA LEU A 150 -6.21 -12.64 -7.47
C LEU A 150 -6.45 -11.48 -8.44
N PRO A 151 -7.43 -10.60 -8.16
CA PRO A 151 -7.66 -9.44 -9.00
C PRO A 151 -6.47 -8.48 -8.94
N LYS A 152 -6.36 -7.61 -9.95
CA LYS A 152 -5.31 -6.60 -9.97
C LYS A 152 -5.54 -5.59 -8.85
N LEU A 153 -4.51 -5.36 -8.03
CA LEU A 153 -4.42 -4.23 -7.12
C LEU A 153 -4.25 -2.92 -7.90
N ILE A 154 -3.40 -2.92 -8.95
CA ILE A 154 -3.12 -1.74 -9.77
C ILE A 154 -3.26 -2.00 -11.26
N ASN A 155 -3.78 -1.02 -12.01
CA ASN A 155 -3.94 -1.10 -13.46
C ASN A 155 -2.79 -0.42 -14.21
N LEU A 156 -1.77 -1.18 -14.59
CA LEU A 156 -0.62 -0.65 -15.36
C LEU A 156 -0.86 -0.58 -16.86
N THR A 157 -1.67 -1.49 -17.42
CA THR A 157 -1.83 -1.66 -18.87
C THR A 157 -2.91 -0.77 -19.45
N GLY A 158 -3.85 -0.28 -18.62
CA GLY A 158 -5.01 0.49 -19.07
C GLY A 158 -6.02 -0.33 -19.89
N THR A 159 -5.80 -1.64 -20.03
CA THR A 159 -6.69 -2.55 -20.79
C THR A 159 -7.87 -3.05 -19.97
N ASP A 160 -7.85 -2.75 -18.67
CA ASP A 160 -8.85 -3.21 -17.71
C ASP A 160 -9.77 -2.06 -17.31
N PHE A 161 -11.06 -2.23 -17.55
CA PHE A 161 -12.09 -1.23 -17.25
C PHE A 161 -12.73 -1.41 -15.86
N SER A 162 -12.40 -2.48 -15.12
CA SER A 162 -12.89 -2.66 -13.75
C SER A 162 -12.38 -1.54 -12.84
N LYS A 163 -13.30 -1.00 -12.04
CA LYS A 163 -13.05 0.17 -11.20
C LYS A 163 -12.47 -0.27 -9.86
N ARG A 164 -11.32 0.27 -9.49
CA ARG A 164 -10.56 -0.18 -8.32
C ARG A 164 -10.52 0.87 -7.22
N GLY A 165 -10.79 0.42 -6.00
CA GLY A 165 -10.63 1.20 -4.79
C GLY A 165 -9.42 0.73 -3.99
N ILE A 166 -8.67 1.67 -3.42
CA ILE A 166 -7.75 1.38 -2.32
C ILE A 166 -8.21 2.13 -1.09
N LEU A 167 -8.31 1.42 0.04
CA LEU A 167 -8.49 2.00 1.36
C LEU A 167 -7.21 1.77 2.16
N GLU A 168 -6.52 2.83 2.53
CA GLU A 168 -5.32 2.74 3.35
C GLU A 168 -5.67 2.93 4.82
N LEU A 169 -5.31 1.96 5.66
CA LEU A 169 -5.45 2.04 7.11
C LEU A 169 -4.10 2.35 7.74
N GLY A 170 -4.05 3.39 8.57
CA GLY A 170 -2.82 3.77 9.27
C GLY A 170 -1.79 4.39 8.32
N ALA A 171 -2.22 5.32 7.48
CA ALA A 171 -1.37 5.97 6.48
C ALA A 171 -0.15 6.72 7.06
N GLY A 172 -0.24 7.07 8.34
CA GLY A 172 0.63 8.03 8.99
C GLY A 172 0.57 9.38 8.27
N ILE A 173 1.60 10.20 8.48
CA ILE A 173 1.74 11.48 7.79
C ILE A 173 2.28 11.35 6.37
N SER A 174 2.68 10.15 5.92
CA SER A 174 3.62 10.00 4.81
C SER A 174 3.10 10.51 3.46
N GLY A 175 1.83 10.23 3.13
CA GLY A 175 1.21 10.61 1.86
C GLY A 175 1.81 9.93 0.62
N ILE A 176 2.70 8.94 0.77
CA ILE A 176 3.43 8.33 -0.36
C ILE A 176 2.51 7.41 -1.17
N LEU A 177 1.82 6.48 -0.51
CA LEU A 177 0.93 5.52 -1.18
C LEU A 177 -0.21 6.19 -1.96
N PRO A 178 -0.98 7.16 -1.41
CA PRO A 178 -2.08 7.79 -2.15
C PRO A 178 -1.61 8.49 -3.43
N VAL A 179 -0.44 9.13 -3.37
CA VAL A 179 0.13 9.86 -4.51
C VAL A 179 0.67 8.92 -5.58
N ILE A 180 1.34 7.83 -5.20
CA ILE A 180 1.93 6.91 -6.18
C ILE A 180 0.87 5.93 -6.71
N LEU A 181 0.17 5.21 -5.84
CA LEU A 181 -0.83 4.22 -6.24
C LEU A 181 -2.07 4.85 -6.88
N GLY A 182 -2.37 6.11 -6.55
CA GLY A 182 -3.42 6.90 -7.19
C GLY A 182 -3.29 7.00 -8.72
N ASN A 183 -2.08 6.82 -9.27
CA ASN A 183 -1.87 6.75 -10.72
C ASN A 183 -2.55 5.54 -11.39
N PHE A 184 -2.95 4.52 -10.62
CA PHE A 184 -3.35 3.21 -11.14
C PHE A 184 -4.73 2.74 -10.67
N VAL A 185 -5.43 3.54 -9.87
CA VAL A 185 -6.75 3.20 -9.29
C VAL A 185 -7.76 4.32 -9.50
N ASP A 186 -9.04 4.04 -9.32
CA ASP A 186 -10.12 5.00 -9.57
C ASP A 186 -10.50 5.78 -8.31
N VAL A 187 -10.46 5.11 -7.16
CA VAL A 187 -10.70 5.72 -5.86
C VAL A 187 -9.57 5.33 -4.91
N TYR A 188 -9.02 6.32 -4.19
CA TYR A 188 -8.08 6.09 -3.10
C TYR A 188 -8.55 6.83 -1.87
N VAL A 189 -8.70 6.13 -0.74
CA VAL A 189 -9.05 6.74 0.54
C VAL A 189 -7.92 6.46 1.53
N SER A 190 -7.27 7.52 2.00
CA SER A 190 -6.19 7.43 2.99
C SER A 190 -6.74 7.76 4.38
N THR A 191 -6.56 6.86 5.35
CA THR A 191 -7.14 7.01 6.67
C THR A 191 -6.13 6.87 7.80
N ASP A 192 -6.34 7.66 8.85
CA ASP A 192 -5.59 7.58 10.10
C ASP A 192 -6.38 8.28 11.23
N GLN A 193 -5.81 8.36 12.42
CA GLN A 193 -6.34 9.13 13.53
C GLN A 193 -6.37 10.64 13.18
N ARG A 194 -7.37 11.36 13.70
CA ARG A 194 -7.60 12.79 13.42
C ARG A 194 -6.36 13.69 13.59
N GLY A 195 -5.50 13.38 14.55
CA GLY A 195 -4.26 14.15 14.82
C GLY A 195 -3.23 14.10 13.68
N ILE A 196 -3.27 13.06 12.85
CA ILE A 196 -2.34 12.82 11.74
C ILE A 196 -2.76 13.56 10.46
N LEU A 197 -4.08 13.71 10.26
CA LEU A 197 -4.65 14.09 8.96
C LEU A 197 -4.14 15.42 8.41
N THR A 198 -3.91 16.43 9.27
CA THR A 198 -3.44 17.74 8.80
C THR A 198 -2.10 17.62 8.07
N LYS A 199 -1.17 16.85 8.64
CA LYS A 199 0.17 16.65 8.06
C LYS A 199 0.14 15.68 6.88
N LEU A 200 -0.67 14.63 6.96
CA LEU A 200 -0.93 13.73 5.83
C LEU A 200 -1.44 14.50 4.61
N LYS A 201 -2.46 15.36 4.78
CA LYS A 201 -3.00 16.20 3.70
C LYS A 201 -1.94 17.13 3.11
N HIS A 202 -1.13 17.75 3.96
CA HIS A 202 -0.01 18.59 3.53
C HIS A 202 0.98 17.82 2.64
N ASN A 203 1.45 16.66 3.10
CA ASN A 203 2.39 15.83 2.34
C ASN A 203 1.78 15.29 1.04
N ILE A 204 0.48 14.98 0.99
CA ILE A 204 -0.19 14.61 -0.27
C ILE A 204 -0.19 15.78 -1.25
N ILE A 205 -0.58 16.98 -0.80
CA ILE A 205 -0.67 18.18 -1.65
C ILE A 205 0.69 18.54 -2.25
N GLU A 206 1.75 18.51 -1.43
CA GLU A 206 3.12 18.81 -1.88
C GLU A 206 3.59 17.89 -3.02
N ASN A 207 3.07 16.66 -3.05
CA ASN A 207 3.51 15.64 -3.99
C ASN A 207 2.52 15.35 -5.13
N LEU A 208 1.45 16.15 -5.31
CA LEU A 208 0.47 15.94 -6.39
C LEU A 208 1.09 15.91 -7.79
N SER A 209 2.24 16.56 -8.00
CA SER A 209 2.98 16.52 -9.27
C SER A 209 3.41 15.10 -9.70
N GLN A 210 3.47 14.16 -8.75
CA GLN A 210 3.78 12.75 -9.00
C GLN A 210 2.57 11.95 -9.53
N LEU A 211 1.36 12.53 -9.55
CA LEU A 211 0.20 11.97 -10.26
C LEU A 211 0.32 12.26 -11.76
N THR A 212 1.16 11.50 -12.44
CA THR A 212 1.46 11.68 -13.87
C THR A 212 0.38 11.09 -14.78
N ARG A 213 -0.32 10.05 -14.34
CA ARG A 213 -1.29 9.28 -15.17
C ARG A 213 -2.73 9.76 -15.05
N LYS A 214 -3.09 10.33 -13.90
CA LYS A 214 -4.48 10.69 -13.59
C LYS A 214 -4.62 12.14 -13.17
N GLN A 215 -5.79 12.72 -13.44
CA GLN A 215 -6.21 13.97 -12.83
C GLN A 215 -6.83 13.68 -11.47
N CYS A 216 -6.35 14.37 -10.43
CA CYS A 216 -6.82 14.18 -9.07
C CYS A 216 -8.00 15.11 -8.78
N VAL A 217 -9.08 14.56 -8.23
CA VAL A 217 -10.14 15.32 -7.57
C VAL A 217 -10.25 14.87 -6.14
N SER A 218 -10.54 15.82 -5.24
CA SER A 218 -10.62 15.53 -3.81
C SER A 218 -11.43 16.59 -3.10
N ARG A 219 -12.50 16.18 -2.41
CA ARG A 219 -13.25 17.08 -1.53
C ARG A 219 -12.43 17.44 -0.30
N THR A 220 -11.77 16.46 0.29
CA THR A 220 -11.03 16.61 1.56
C THR A 220 -9.72 17.41 1.42
N LEU A 221 -9.16 17.48 0.21
CA LEU A 221 -8.02 18.34 -0.16
C LEU A 221 -8.41 19.61 -0.93
N ARG A 222 -9.70 19.79 -1.26
CA ARG A 222 -10.24 20.92 -2.05
C ARG A 222 -9.62 21.04 -3.45
N LEU A 223 -9.56 19.90 -4.14
CA LEU A 223 -9.07 19.79 -5.52
C LEU A 223 -10.25 19.54 -6.46
N GLU A 224 -10.48 20.47 -7.38
CA GLU A 224 -11.55 20.41 -8.38
C GLU A 224 -10.95 20.35 -9.80
N LEU A 225 -11.73 19.83 -10.76
CA LEU A 225 -11.31 19.85 -12.16
C LEU A 225 -11.31 21.29 -12.70
N PRO A 226 -10.38 21.65 -13.60
CA PRO A 226 -10.43 22.95 -14.26
C PRO A 226 -11.76 23.10 -15.00
N THR A 227 -12.50 24.16 -14.71
CA THR A 227 -13.68 24.54 -15.52
C THR A 227 -13.21 24.90 -16.92
N LEU A 228 -13.73 24.19 -17.93
CA LEU A 228 -13.53 24.57 -19.33
C LEU A 228 -14.26 25.91 -19.55
N GLU A 229 -13.52 27.03 -19.54
CA GLU A 229 -14.07 28.28 -20.04
C GLU A 229 -14.31 28.12 -21.55
N PRO A 230 -15.46 28.58 -22.09
CA PRO A 230 -15.70 28.56 -23.52
C PRO A 230 -14.64 29.41 -24.22
N ALA A 231 -13.87 28.78 -25.11
CA ALA A 231 -12.77 29.44 -25.82
C ALA A 231 -13.30 30.50 -26.80
N ASP A 232 -13.28 31.77 -26.39
CA ASP A 232 -13.41 32.93 -27.26
C ASP A 232 -12.07 33.22 -27.96
N ASP A 233 -11.60 32.31 -28.84
CA ASP A 233 -10.90 32.68 -30.08
C ASP A 233 -10.39 31.43 -30.82
N ALA A 234 -10.85 31.30 -32.05
CA ALA A 234 -10.49 30.23 -32.97
C ALA A 234 -9.11 30.45 -33.59
N THR A 235 -8.02 30.34 -32.83
CA THR A 235 -6.68 30.10 -33.39
C THR A 235 -5.70 29.63 -32.32
N THR A 236 -5.80 28.38 -31.86
CA THR A 236 -4.65 27.72 -31.20
C THR A 236 -4.67 26.23 -31.50
N THR A 237 -3.53 25.77 -32.01
CA THR A 237 -3.16 24.39 -32.36
C THR A 237 -3.85 23.33 -31.50
N ILE A 238 -4.64 22.49 -32.17
CA ILE A 238 -5.21 21.25 -31.66
C ILE A 238 -4.06 20.27 -31.43
N THR A 239 -3.35 20.40 -30.31
CA THR A 239 -2.76 19.24 -29.64
C THR A 239 -3.86 18.66 -28.79
N GLU A 240 -4.48 17.58 -29.26
CA GLU A 240 -5.41 16.74 -28.53
C GLU A 240 -4.82 16.37 -27.16
N SER A 241 -5.13 17.15 -26.13
CA SER A 241 -4.89 16.72 -24.75
C SER A 241 -5.91 15.63 -24.46
N LEU A 242 -5.55 14.37 -24.71
CA LEU A 242 -6.27 13.21 -24.18
C LEU A 242 -6.61 13.50 -22.72
N SER A 243 -7.90 13.63 -22.40
CA SER A 243 -8.33 13.91 -21.03
C SER A 243 -7.86 12.75 -20.16
N LYS A 244 -6.90 13.02 -19.27
CA LYS A 244 -6.40 12.02 -18.33
C LYS A 244 -7.57 11.49 -17.51
N ALA A 245 -7.61 10.18 -17.30
CA ALA A 245 -8.61 9.57 -16.43
C ALA A 245 -8.56 10.19 -15.02
N THR A 246 -9.72 10.29 -14.38
CA THR A 246 -9.82 10.88 -13.04
C THR A 246 -9.51 9.87 -11.94
N LEU A 247 -8.81 10.31 -10.91
CA LEU A 247 -8.65 9.70 -9.60
C LEU A 247 -9.50 10.48 -8.60
N LYS A 248 -10.35 9.80 -7.83
CA LYS A 248 -10.99 10.39 -6.65
C LYS A 248 -10.17 10.03 -5.41
N LEU A 249 -9.49 11.01 -4.84
CA LEU A 249 -8.62 10.81 -3.69
C LEU A 249 -9.23 11.49 -2.46
N GLU A 250 -9.44 10.76 -1.38
CA GLU A 250 -9.97 11.31 -0.15
C GLU A 250 -9.10 10.97 1.07
N VAL A 251 -9.16 11.83 2.08
CA VAL A 251 -8.46 11.67 3.36
C VAL A 251 -9.46 11.81 4.49
N ALA A 252 -9.64 10.74 5.26
CA ALA A 252 -10.66 10.64 6.30
C ALA A 252 -10.10 10.20 7.65
N ASP A 253 -10.77 10.58 8.74
CA ASP A 253 -10.46 10.04 10.05
C ASP A 253 -11.05 8.64 10.21
N LEU A 254 -10.24 7.72 10.69
CA LEU A 254 -10.66 6.36 11.01
C LEU A 254 -9.82 5.87 12.19
N ASP A 255 -10.45 5.83 13.35
CA ASP A 255 -9.87 5.36 14.60
C ASP A 255 -10.40 3.95 14.89
N TRP A 256 -9.54 2.94 14.79
CA TRP A 256 -9.91 1.53 14.92
C TRP A 256 -10.55 1.19 16.27
N GLU A 257 -10.19 1.92 17.33
CA GLU A 257 -10.73 1.68 18.68
C GLU A 257 -12.15 2.24 18.83
N LYS A 258 -12.52 3.23 18.01
CA LYS A 258 -13.80 3.94 18.09
C LYS A 258 -14.78 3.62 16.96
N MET A 259 -14.29 3.01 15.89
CA MET A 259 -15.08 2.71 14.70
C MET A 259 -16.16 1.66 14.97
N ASN A 260 -17.40 2.00 14.62
CA ASN A 260 -18.53 1.08 14.65
C ASN A 260 -19.45 1.28 13.44
N LEU A 261 -19.23 0.50 12.38
CA LEU A 261 -20.00 0.49 11.14
C LEU A 261 -21.35 -0.25 11.25
N GLN A 262 -21.76 -0.73 12.42
CA GLN A 262 -23.08 -1.39 12.55
C GLN A 262 -24.23 -0.39 12.80
N ASP A 263 -23.90 0.88 13.09
CA ASP A 263 -24.88 1.95 13.32
C ASP A 263 -25.12 2.74 12.02
N GLU A 264 -26.39 2.84 11.57
CA GLU A 264 -26.80 3.64 10.41
C GLU A 264 -26.30 5.10 10.48
N LYS A 265 -26.13 5.66 11.69
CA LYS A 265 -25.51 6.99 11.85
C LYS A 265 -24.07 7.01 11.38
N THR A 266 -23.30 5.95 11.65
CA THR A 266 -21.89 5.85 11.23
C THR A 266 -21.74 5.73 9.72
N HIS A 267 -22.74 5.20 8.99
CA HIS A 267 -22.77 5.26 7.52
C HIS A 267 -22.70 6.67 6.97
N SER A 268 -23.44 7.59 7.57
CA SER A 268 -23.41 8.99 7.13
C SER A 268 -22.10 9.71 7.50
N LEU A 269 -21.33 9.17 8.46
CA LEU A 269 -20.09 9.77 8.95
C LEU A 269 -18.87 9.45 8.09
N HIS A 270 -18.93 8.43 7.24
CA HIS A 270 -17.80 8.04 6.36
C HIS A 270 -18.20 8.01 4.87
N PRO A 271 -18.57 9.15 4.28
CA PRO A 271 -18.93 9.24 2.86
C PRO A 271 -17.79 8.79 1.92
N GLU A 272 -16.54 8.82 2.37
CA GLU A 272 -15.38 8.33 1.63
C GLU A 272 -15.39 6.80 1.46
N LEU A 273 -15.93 6.05 2.43
CA LEU A 273 -16.10 4.60 2.30
C LEU A 273 -17.23 4.28 1.32
N SER A 274 -18.36 5.01 1.39
CA SER A 274 -19.44 4.90 0.41
C SER A 274 -18.97 5.22 -1.00
N LEU A 275 -18.07 6.20 -1.15
CA LEU A 275 -17.48 6.56 -2.44
C LEU A 275 -16.77 5.36 -3.11
N ILE A 276 -16.03 4.56 -2.34
CA ILE A 276 -15.45 3.31 -2.84
C ILE A 276 -16.57 2.35 -3.25
N GLY A 277 -17.52 2.09 -2.36
CA GLY A 277 -18.61 1.13 -2.58
C GLY A 277 -19.48 1.45 -3.81
N GLU A 278 -19.73 2.73 -4.07
CA GLU A 278 -20.56 3.19 -5.18
C GLU A 278 -19.82 3.28 -6.52
N THR A 279 -18.49 3.40 -6.49
CA THR A 279 -17.67 3.62 -7.69
C THR A 279 -16.95 2.36 -8.16
N CYS A 280 -16.53 1.49 -7.24
CA CYS A 280 -15.58 0.42 -7.50
C CYS A 280 -16.25 -0.95 -7.56
N THR A 281 -15.62 -1.88 -8.27
CA THR A 281 -16.01 -3.31 -8.30
C THR A 281 -15.19 -4.14 -7.32
N SER A 282 -14.01 -3.65 -6.95
CA SER A 282 -13.14 -4.28 -5.97
C SER A 282 -12.44 -3.23 -5.10
N VAL A 283 -12.14 -3.61 -3.86
CA VAL A 283 -11.38 -2.81 -2.90
C VAL A 283 -10.23 -3.61 -2.31
N TYR A 284 -9.05 -3.01 -2.34
CA TYR A 284 -7.92 -3.46 -1.56
C TYR A 284 -7.74 -2.55 -0.34
N VAL A 285 -7.81 -3.13 0.84
CA VAL A 285 -7.36 -2.48 2.07
C VAL A 285 -5.86 -2.66 2.18
N VAL A 286 -5.10 -1.58 2.27
CA VAL A 286 -3.64 -1.61 2.38
C VAL A 286 -3.26 -1.07 3.75
N ALA A 287 -2.45 -1.81 4.50
CA ALA A 287 -1.98 -1.38 5.80
C ALA A 287 -0.48 -1.70 5.92
N MET A 288 0.35 -0.66 6.00
CA MET A 288 1.80 -0.80 6.01
C MET A 288 2.34 -0.41 7.38
N ASP A 289 2.96 -1.37 8.04
CA ASP A 289 3.61 -1.24 9.34
C ASP A 289 2.69 -0.86 10.50
N VAL A 290 1.45 -1.33 10.46
CA VAL A 290 0.41 -1.07 11.48
C VAL A 290 0.40 -2.08 12.63
N ILE A 291 1.05 -3.24 12.45
CA ILE A 291 1.12 -4.31 13.45
C ILE A 291 2.45 -4.18 14.20
N TYR A 292 2.45 -3.34 15.23
CA TYR A 292 3.62 -3.09 16.09
C TYR A 292 3.30 -3.08 17.58
N ASN A 293 2.01 -3.06 17.94
CA ASN A 293 1.51 -2.96 19.31
C ASN A 293 0.37 -3.97 19.50
N GLU A 294 0.50 -4.84 20.50
CA GLU A 294 -0.50 -5.87 20.82
C GLU A 294 -1.90 -5.29 21.08
N TYR A 295 -1.98 -4.10 21.68
CA TYR A 295 -3.26 -3.47 22.02
C TYR A 295 -4.06 -3.01 20.79
N LEU A 296 -3.41 -2.84 19.64
CA LEU A 296 -4.07 -2.40 18.40
C LEU A 296 -4.49 -3.56 17.50
N ILE A 297 -4.03 -4.79 17.76
CA ILE A 297 -4.35 -5.97 16.94
C ILE A 297 -5.86 -6.20 16.90
N ASP A 298 -6.51 -6.30 18.06
CA ASP A 298 -7.95 -6.53 18.15
C ASP A 298 -8.78 -5.41 17.50
N PRO A 299 -8.57 -4.11 17.83
CA PRO A 299 -9.23 -3.01 17.13
C PRO A 299 -9.07 -3.04 15.61
N PHE A 300 -7.86 -3.35 15.13
CA PHE A 300 -7.55 -3.44 13.70
C PHE A 300 -8.31 -4.59 13.04
N LEU A 301 -8.25 -5.81 13.58
CA LEU A 301 -8.94 -6.98 13.02
C LEU A 301 -10.46 -6.82 13.05
N LYS A 302 -11.01 -6.26 14.13
CA LYS A 302 -12.42 -5.91 14.22
C LYS A 302 -12.82 -4.88 13.16
N THR A 303 -11.96 -3.91 12.87
CA THR A 303 -12.16 -2.96 11.77
C THR A 303 -12.21 -3.66 10.42
N LEU A 304 -11.30 -4.60 10.15
CA LEU A 304 -11.30 -5.38 8.90
C LEU A 304 -12.59 -6.19 8.72
N VAL A 305 -13.07 -6.85 9.77
CA VAL A 305 -14.34 -7.61 9.70
C VAL A 305 -15.53 -6.70 9.41
N GLN A 306 -15.59 -5.53 10.05
CA GLN A 306 -16.63 -4.54 9.79
C GLN A 306 -16.58 -4.02 8.35
N LEU A 307 -15.40 -3.68 7.84
CA LEU A 307 -15.20 -3.24 6.45
C LEU A 307 -15.55 -4.34 5.45
N LYS A 308 -15.14 -5.58 5.71
CA LYS A 308 -15.48 -6.74 4.87
C LYS A 308 -16.98 -6.93 4.79
N HIS A 309 -17.66 -6.97 5.94
CA HIS A 309 -19.12 -7.08 6.00
C HIS A 309 -19.80 -5.95 5.24
N TRP A 310 -19.30 -4.73 5.37
CA TRP A 310 -19.84 -3.56 4.68
C TRP A 310 -19.68 -3.63 3.16
N PHE A 311 -18.45 -3.76 2.67
CA PHE A 311 -18.16 -3.73 1.24
C PHE A 311 -18.74 -4.95 0.51
N GLN A 312 -18.64 -6.15 1.09
CA GLN A 312 -19.22 -7.36 0.49
C GLN A 312 -20.73 -7.45 0.70
N GLY A 313 -21.23 -7.05 1.87
CA GLY A 313 -22.64 -7.16 2.23
C GLY A 313 -23.50 -6.17 1.47
N ILE A 314 -23.15 -4.88 1.54
CA ILE A 314 -23.96 -3.77 1.01
C ILE A 314 -23.66 -3.54 -0.45
N TYR A 315 -22.37 -3.42 -0.80
CA TYR A 315 -21.95 -2.98 -2.13
C TYR A 315 -21.53 -4.12 -3.06
N LYS A 316 -21.41 -5.36 -2.54
CA LYS A 316 -21.03 -6.56 -3.30
C LYS A 316 -19.65 -6.45 -3.96
N LEU A 317 -18.72 -5.72 -3.36
CA LEU A 317 -17.34 -5.60 -3.86
C LEU A 317 -16.54 -6.87 -3.55
N GLU A 318 -15.60 -7.19 -4.41
CA GLU A 318 -14.49 -8.06 -4.01
C GLU A 318 -13.62 -7.33 -2.99
N PHE A 319 -13.25 -7.99 -1.89
CA PHE A 319 -12.58 -7.38 -0.76
C PHE A 319 -11.32 -8.15 -0.43
N TYR A 320 -10.19 -7.44 -0.39
CA TYR A 320 -8.88 -8.01 -0.08
C TYR A 320 -8.15 -7.09 0.88
N VAL A 321 -7.33 -7.63 1.77
CA VAL A 321 -6.47 -6.85 2.66
C VAL A 321 -5.03 -7.25 2.41
N LEU A 322 -4.14 -6.27 2.22
CA LEU A 322 -2.71 -6.46 2.16
C LEU A 322 -2.08 -5.79 3.38
N VAL A 323 -1.58 -6.60 4.30
CA VAL A 323 -0.90 -6.15 5.51
C VAL A 323 0.59 -6.35 5.33
N GLY A 324 1.35 -5.26 5.26
CA GLY A 324 2.80 -5.33 5.29
C GLY A 324 3.31 -5.04 6.69
N ILE A 325 4.14 -5.94 7.24
CA ILE A 325 4.76 -5.74 8.56
C ILE A 325 6.28 -5.67 8.43
N HIS A 326 6.90 -4.92 9.34
CA HIS A 326 8.31 -5.04 9.59
C HIS A 326 8.53 -6.01 10.77
N LEU A 327 9.34 -7.05 10.55
CA LEU A 327 9.64 -8.10 11.53
C LEU A 327 10.50 -7.51 12.66
N ARG A 328 9.87 -7.27 13.82
CA ARG A 328 10.51 -6.71 15.02
C ARG A 328 10.35 -7.59 16.26
N SER A 329 9.16 -8.17 16.43
CA SER A 329 8.82 -9.03 17.55
C SER A 329 8.08 -10.25 17.03
N GLN A 330 8.66 -11.40 17.33
CA GLN A 330 8.08 -12.69 17.01
C GLN A 330 6.73 -12.84 17.70
N GLU A 331 6.64 -12.42 18.96
CA GLU A 331 5.46 -12.48 19.80
C GLU A 331 4.30 -11.66 19.23
N VAL A 332 4.55 -10.41 18.81
CA VAL A 332 3.52 -9.55 18.20
C VAL A 332 3.05 -10.12 16.85
N THR A 333 3.96 -10.72 16.08
CA THR A 333 3.61 -11.35 14.80
C THR A 333 2.75 -12.59 15.01
N THR A 334 3.14 -13.46 15.95
CA THR A 334 2.37 -14.64 16.34
C THR A 334 0.99 -14.26 16.84
N LEU A 335 0.91 -13.30 17.77
CA LEU A 335 -0.36 -12.84 18.33
C LEU A 335 -1.29 -12.29 17.23
N PHE A 336 -0.76 -11.53 16.27
CA PHE A 336 -1.56 -11.03 15.15
C PHE A 336 -2.16 -12.18 14.32
N LEU A 337 -1.35 -13.19 13.99
CA LEU A 337 -1.80 -14.34 13.19
C LEU A 337 -2.79 -15.22 13.96
N GLU A 338 -2.51 -15.52 15.23
CA GLU A 338 -3.43 -16.26 16.12
C GLU A 338 -4.79 -15.55 16.19
N ARG A 339 -4.81 -14.25 16.47
CA ARG A 339 -6.04 -13.48 16.51
C ARG A 339 -6.75 -13.49 15.17
N ALA A 340 -6.05 -13.20 14.08
CA ALA A 340 -6.64 -13.13 12.74
C ALA A 340 -7.29 -14.47 12.33
N ILE A 341 -6.57 -15.58 12.49
CA ILE A 341 -6.95 -16.90 11.98
C ILE A 341 -7.90 -17.61 12.94
N ILE A 342 -7.59 -17.64 14.25
CA ILE A 342 -8.31 -18.47 15.23
C ILE A 342 -9.50 -17.71 15.80
N GLU A 343 -9.32 -16.44 16.21
CA GLU A 343 -10.39 -15.68 16.88
C GLU A 343 -11.32 -14.97 15.90
N TYR A 344 -10.78 -14.36 14.84
CA TYR A 344 -11.57 -13.63 13.84
C TYR A 344 -11.92 -14.49 12.60
N ASN A 345 -11.41 -15.73 12.53
CA ASN A 345 -11.69 -16.67 11.44
C ASN A 345 -11.45 -16.06 10.04
N LEU A 346 -10.37 -15.28 9.91
CA LEU A 346 -9.94 -14.70 8.64
C LEU A 346 -9.06 -15.68 7.89
N THR A 347 -9.24 -15.77 6.58
CA THR A 347 -8.35 -16.53 5.71
C THR A 347 -7.10 -15.69 5.42
N VAL A 348 -5.96 -16.11 5.98
CA VAL A 348 -4.69 -15.38 5.89
C VAL A 348 -3.69 -16.19 5.06
N TYR A 349 -3.01 -15.52 4.14
CA TYR A 349 -1.94 -16.08 3.34
C TYR A 349 -0.65 -15.30 3.55
N ASP A 350 0.47 -15.98 3.76
CA ASP A 350 1.80 -15.39 3.61
C ASP A 350 2.16 -15.25 2.12
N ILE A 351 2.75 -14.12 1.73
CA ILE A 351 3.27 -13.90 0.38
C ILE A 351 4.71 -14.41 0.30
N ILE A 352 4.88 -15.58 -0.30
CA ILE A 352 6.20 -16.19 -0.51
C ILE A 352 6.86 -15.54 -1.73
N ASP A 353 7.87 -14.73 -1.46
CA ASP A 353 8.74 -14.12 -2.46
C ASP A 353 10.18 -14.04 -1.94
N GLN A 354 11.15 -14.30 -2.81
CA GLN A 354 12.57 -14.26 -2.45
C GLN A 354 13.00 -12.86 -1.97
N THR A 355 12.49 -11.78 -2.59
CA THR A 355 12.85 -10.42 -2.17
C THR A 355 12.32 -10.11 -0.77
N LEU A 356 11.11 -10.57 -0.45
CA LEU A 356 10.53 -10.46 0.89
C LEU A 356 11.31 -11.28 1.92
N GLN A 357 11.64 -12.54 1.58
CA GLN A 357 12.42 -13.44 2.43
C GLN A 357 13.85 -12.93 2.67
N GLU A 358 14.42 -12.19 1.72
CA GLU A 358 15.70 -11.49 1.81
C GLU A 358 15.64 -10.12 2.53
N SER A 359 14.48 -9.78 3.08
CA SER A 359 14.22 -8.50 3.74
C SER A 359 13.76 -8.66 5.19
N ARG A 360 13.59 -7.52 5.87
CA ARG A 360 12.97 -7.45 7.20
C ARG A 360 11.45 -7.34 7.15
N PHE A 361 10.85 -7.47 5.97
CA PHE A 361 9.42 -7.30 5.77
C PHE A 361 8.75 -8.65 5.56
N ASN A 362 7.47 -8.70 5.94
CA ASN A 362 6.60 -9.82 5.62
C ASN A 362 5.23 -9.30 5.24
N PHE A 363 4.67 -9.81 4.14
CA PHE A 363 3.39 -9.34 3.62
C PHE A 363 2.36 -10.46 3.71
N TYR A 364 1.20 -10.14 4.26
CA TYR A 364 0.06 -11.04 4.39
C TYR A 364 -1.09 -10.56 3.51
N LEU A 365 -1.68 -11.49 2.77
CA LEU A 365 -2.94 -11.29 2.06
C LEU A 365 -4.08 -11.89 2.90
N ILE A 366 -5.15 -11.13 3.10
CA ILE A 366 -6.37 -11.60 3.75
C ILE A 366 -7.53 -11.49 2.76
N THR A 367 -8.34 -12.54 2.64
CA THR A 367 -9.48 -12.64 1.71
C THR A 367 -10.81 -12.75 2.42
#